data_AF-A0A8H4W3C1-F1
#
_entry.id   AF-A0A8H4W3C1-F1
#
_cell.length_a   1.000
_cell.length_b   1.000
_cell.length_c   1.000
_cell.angle_alpha   90.00
_cell.angle_beta   90.00
_cell.angle_gamma   90.00
#
_symmetry.space_group_name_H-M   'P 1'
#
loop_
_entity.id
_entity.type
_entity.pdbx_description
1 polymer ?
#
loop_
_entity_poly.entity_id
_entity_poly.type
_entity_poly.pdbx_seq_one_letter_code
_entity_poly.pdbx_strand_id
1 'polypeptide(L)'
;MEEPIQEPGPRLPGKWTPNIDGVTFCVLDTPPSCVEFVPYDAFTGDLQRDPKNHFFIVGTYDLQKEQDSDETSIQDVEGTKALKSQSRFGSLNLFKIYDNNQLTLLEKLSHPSAILDLHFLSGEPIFAVASSTGTISIYEFVSGKTRINNEEIVSYKMRLLSSCQLFPPEILVLSFTWYPDCKRPMLPVLAVTASSGGLYLVRFEDWTFFKYTVMNDSAPIYQHLDQAWCCAISSLPPGIDSIQGIFSGGDDSKLHVSTLDLRKYISEEAETSSIADVVVPRTVKGHDAGVTAILFFPFGPFDKNDSETTMTFLTGSYDDCARVWSYQPNKLRAPKEVAKLSLGGGGWRLKFLQEYKIENKPWTGIKYRVLASCMFAGAKILEVEGGLYDDQNPTTQPWTIKIVASMNVHQSMCYACDVQPSKGEKRKAEGQAHIGWNDKQLCVSTSFYDRLVYLWMYDPLLPESDEPVDHPVEEIDDVDVDAKTRLVKAFDVVDIKEDPSERPR
;
A
#
# COMPACT_ATOMS: atom_id res chain seq x y z
N MET A 1 41.21 14.09 2.36
CA MET A 1 40.46 14.10 3.61
C MET A 1 39.31 13.13 3.38
N GLU A 2 39.51 11.90 3.80
CA GLU A 2 38.44 10.90 3.83
C GLU A 2 37.51 11.31 4.97
N GLU A 3 36.24 11.56 4.66
CA GLU A 3 35.24 11.81 5.70
C GLU A 3 35.12 10.55 6.58
N PRO A 4 35.03 10.70 7.91
CA PRO A 4 34.87 9.55 8.78
C PRO A 4 33.53 8.88 8.46
N ILE A 5 33.59 7.57 8.20
CA ILE A 5 32.40 6.71 8.12
C ILE A 5 31.72 6.82 9.49
N GLN A 6 30.62 7.57 9.55
CA GLN A 6 29.81 7.70 10.75
C GLN A 6 29.11 6.35 10.96
N GLU A 7 29.24 5.80 12.17
CA GLU A 7 28.63 4.51 12.52
C GLU A 7 27.11 4.54 12.27
N PRO A 8 26.50 3.41 11.85
CA PRO A 8 25.06 3.34 11.66
C PRO A 8 24.33 3.77 12.95
N GLY A 9 23.22 4.48 12.79
CA GLY A 9 22.41 4.91 13.93
C GLY A 9 21.91 3.72 14.77
N PRO A 10 21.41 3.97 15.99
CA PRO A 10 21.00 2.92 16.91
C PRO A 10 19.99 1.95 16.27
N ARG A 11 20.14 0.66 16.56
CA ARG A 11 19.25 -0.43 16.10
C ARG A 11 18.36 -0.90 17.26
N LEU A 12 17.09 -1.21 16.98
CA LEU A 12 16.23 -1.83 18.01
C LEU A 12 16.50 -3.33 18.12
N PRO A 13 16.34 -3.90 19.32
CA PRO A 13 16.28 -5.35 19.44
C PRO A 13 15.05 -5.86 18.70
N GLY A 14 15.21 -6.97 18.01
CA GLY A 14 14.11 -7.56 17.24
C GLY A 14 14.48 -8.91 16.67
N LYS A 15 13.48 -9.54 16.06
CA LYS A 15 13.64 -10.83 15.40
C LYS A 15 13.60 -10.64 13.90
N TRP A 16 14.66 -10.99 13.19
CA TRP A 16 14.62 -11.02 11.73
C TRP A 16 15.53 -12.09 11.13
N THR A 17 15.24 -12.46 9.88
CA THR A 17 15.95 -13.51 9.15
C THR A 17 17.35 -13.04 8.72
N PRO A 18 18.31 -13.96 8.47
CA PRO A 18 19.71 -13.60 8.19
C PRO A 18 19.93 -12.73 6.93
N ASN A 19 18.95 -12.73 6.02
CA ASN A 19 18.93 -11.95 4.80
C ASN A 19 18.29 -10.56 4.97
N ILE A 20 18.09 -10.11 6.21
CA ILE A 20 17.63 -8.78 6.56
C ILE A 20 18.67 -8.10 7.45
N ASP A 21 18.93 -6.82 7.18
CA ASP A 21 19.71 -5.96 8.06
C ASP A 21 18.88 -4.75 8.50
N GLY A 22 18.80 -4.50 9.81
CA GLY A 22 18.15 -3.31 10.35
C GLY A 22 18.98 -2.06 10.07
N VAL A 23 18.36 -0.99 9.58
CA VAL A 23 19.08 0.22 9.14
C VAL A 23 18.95 1.34 10.15
N THR A 24 17.73 1.84 10.37
CA THR A 24 17.44 2.91 11.34
C THR A 24 15.94 2.98 11.61
N PHE A 25 15.52 3.75 12.59
CA PHE A 25 14.12 3.91 12.95
C PHE A 25 13.80 5.29 13.51
N CYS A 26 12.52 5.62 13.57
CA CYS A 26 12.01 6.73 14.37
C CYS A 26 10.63 6.39 14.95
N VAL A 27 10.24 7.08 16.02
CA VAL A 27 8.93 6.95 16.67
C VAL A 27 8.11 8.19 16.36
N LEU A 28 6.92 8.00 15.80
CA LEU A 28 5.97 9.08 15.51
C LEU A 28 5.17 9.46 16.75
N ASP A 29 4.63 10.69 16.74
CA ASP A 29 3.70 11.13 17.80
C ASP A 29 2.34 10.43 17.70
N THR A 30 1.93 10.08 16.47
CA THR A 30 0.62 9.49 16.14
C THR A 30 0.80 8.16 15.37
N PRO A 31 -0.10 7.18 15.54
CA PRO A 31 -0.06 5.89 14.85
C PRO A 31 0.04 6.02 13.32
N PRO A 32 1.04 5.41 12.67
CA PRO A 32 1.12 5.35 11.21
C PRO A 32 0.08 4.37 10.65
N SER A 33 -0.65 4.80 9.63
CA SER A 33 -1.73 4.03 9.00
C SER A 33 -1.48 3.71 7.53
N CYS A 34 -0.60 4.44 6.85
CA CYS A 34 -0.19 4.12 5.48
C CYS A 34 1.22 4.67 5.21
N VAL A 35 1.95 4.03 4.31
CA VAL A 35 3.26 4.51 3.86
C VAL A 35 3.42 4.25 2.36
N GLU A 36 3.93 5.24 1.63
CA GLU A 36 4.33 5.06 0.24
C GLU A 36 5.57 5.89 -0.10
N PHE A 37 6.52 5.29 -0.82
CA PHE A 37 7.65 5.98 -1.40
C PHE A 37 7.21 6.87 -2.57
N VAL A 38 7.86 8.02 -2.69
CA VAL A 38 7.69 8.89 -3.87
C VAL A 38 8.20 8.14 -5.11
N PRO A 39 7.37 7.94 -6.16
CA PRO A 39 7.78 7.20 -7.35
C PRO A 39 8.93 7.87 -8.11
N TYR A 40 9.81 7.05 -8.69
CA TYR A 40 10.94 7.53 -9.50
C TYR A 40 10.51 8.26 -10.77
N ASP A 41 9.43 7.79 -11.41
CA ASP A 41 8.96 8.24 -12.72
C ASP A 41 8.02 9.44 -12.68
N ALA A 42 7.71 9.96 -11.48
CA ALA A 42 6.86 11.13 -11.24
C ALA A 42 7.40 12.46 -11.82
N PHE A 43 8.61 12.48 -12.40
CA PHE A 43 9.27 13.72 -12.81
C PHE A 43 9.87 13.63 -14.21
N THR A 44 9.19 14.19 -15.20
CA THR A 44 9.73 14.46 -16.54
C THR A 44 10.30 15.89 -16.59
N GLY A 45 11.52 16.12 -16.12
CA GLY A 45 12.19 17.42 -16.32
C GLY A 45 13.33 17.74 -15.37
N ASP A 46 14.52 17.93 -15.94
CA ASP A 46 15.70 18.67 -15.44
C ASP A 46 16.29 18.42 -14.03
N LEU A 47 15.78 17.48 -13.25
CA LEU A 47 16.31 17.18 -11.91
C LEU A 47 17.35 16.03 -11.95
N GLN A 48 18.36 16.17 -12.81
CA GLN A 48 19.47 15.20 -13.00
C GLN A 48 20.46 15.08 -11.82
N ARG A 49 20.25 15.75 -10.67
CA ARG A 49 21.28 15.85 -9.61
C ARG A 49 20.90 15.37 -8.21
N ASP A 50 19.68 14.94 -7.97
CA ASP A 50 19.30 14.32 -6.69
C ASP A 50 18.61 12.99 -6.98
N PRO A 51 19.15 11.83 -6.57
CA PRO A 51 18.44 10.56 -6.73
C PRO A 51 17.20 10.58 -5.82
N LYS A 52 16.08 11.07 -6.36
CA LYS A 52 14.77 11.25 -5.70
C LYS A 52 14.10 9.97 -5.18
N ASN A 53 14.80 8.85 -5.13
CA ASN A 53 14.33 7.59 -4.54
C ASN A 53 14.46 7.58 -3.02
N HIS A 54 14.64 8.74 -2.40
CA HIS A 54 15.00 8.88 -1.01
C HIS A 54 13.85 9.42 -0.16
N PHE A 55 12.65 9.58 -0.73
CA PHE A 55 11.51 10.18 -0.05
C PHE A 55 10.36 9.19 0.08
N PHE A 56 9.69 9.22 1.22
CA PHE A 56 8.43 8.52 1.43
C PHE A 56 7.52 9.35 2.34
N ILE A 57 6.23 9.09 2.24
CA ILE A 57 5.20 9.78 3.00
C ILE A 57 4.51 8.77 3.90
N VAL A 58 4.32 9.15 5.17
CA VAL A 58 3.54 8.38 6.14
C VAL A 58 2.28 9.14 6.51
N GLY A 59 1.12 8.53 6.29
CA GLY A 59 -0.16 8.99 6.82
C GLY A 59 -0.38 8.44 8.22
N THR A 60 -1.06 9.21 9.08
CA THR A 60 -1.35 8.81 10.46
C THR A 60 -2.82 8.83 10.81
N TYR A 61 -3.17 8.06 11.84
CA TYR A 61 -4.49 7.90 12.40
C TYR A 61 -4.41 8.11 13.91
N ASP A 62 -5.14 9.10 14.43
CA ASP A 62 -5.27 9.35 15.86
C ASP A 62 -6.75 9.36 16.25
N LEU A 63 -7.11 8.51 17.21
CA LEU A 63 -8.46 8.42 17.77
C LEU A 63 -8.47 9.13 19.10
N GLN A 64 -9.02 10.34 19.13
CA GLN A 64 -9.22 11.05 20.39
C GLN A 64 -10.53 10.57 21.01
N LYS A 65 -10.42 9.85 22.13
CA LYS A 65 -11.54 9.76 23.06
C LYS A 65 -11.69 11.13 23.70
N GLU A 66 -12.87 11.74 23.61
CA GLU A 66 -13.18 12.89 24.46
C GLU A 66 -12.91 12.44 25.90
N GLN A 67 -11.88 13.02 26.53
CA GLN A 67 -11.65 12.82 27.96
C GLN A 67 -12.94 13.17 28.67
N ASP A 68 -13.40 12.29 29.55
CA ASP A 68 -14.55 12.54 30.41
C ASP A 68 -14.36 13.93 31.03
N SER A 69 -15.18 14.88 30.56
CA SER A 69 -15.29 16.18 31.17
C SER A 69 -15.75 15.93 32.60
N ASP A 70 -14.84 16.23 33.53
CA ASP A 70 -14.96 16.30 34.98
C ASP A 70 -16.18 15.57 35.60
N GLU A 71 -15.87 14.57 36.44
CA GLU A 71 -16.77 14.08 37.48
C GLU A 71 -17.31 15.26 38.31
N THR A 72 -18.48 15.79 37.95
CA THR A 72 -19.34 16.51 38.89
C THR A 72 -20.80 16.49 38.41
N SER A 73 -21.55 15.49 38.87
CA SER A 73 -23.02 15.44 39.04
C SER A 73 -23.88 15.77 37.80
N ILE A 74 -24.79 14.88 37.37
CA ILE A 74 -26.13 14.69 37.95
C ILE A 74 -26.72 13.34 37.50
N GLN A 75 -27.50 12.75 38.39
CA GLN A 75 -28.24 11.49 38.27
C GLN A 75 -29.24 11.44 37.09
N ASP A 76 -29.29 10.26 36.45
CA ASP A 76 -30.40 9.57 35.76
C ASP A 76 -31.59 10.38 35.20
N VAL A 77 -31.78 10.30 33.87
CA VAL A 77 -33.10 9.93 33.28
C VAL A 77 -32.87 9.06 32.03
N GLU A 78 -33.64 7.97 31.94
CA GLU A 78 -33.68 6.97 30.87
C GLU A 78 -33.79 7.55 29.44
N GLY A 79 -33.05 6.93 28.50
CA GLY A 79 -33.55 6.76 27.13
C GLY A 79 -33.03 7.68 26.03
N THR A 80 -31.71 7.79 25.83
CA THR A 80 -31.04 7.83 24.50
C THR A 80 -29.53 7.93 24.71
N LYS A 81 -28.79 6.82 24.55
CA LYS A 81 -27.33 6.88 24.42
C LYS A 81 -27.01 7.51 23.06
N ALA A 82 -26.90 8.83 23.00
CA ALA A 82 -26.21 9.49 21.91
C ALA A 82 -24.79 8.92 21.85
N LEU A 83 -24.43 8.31 20.72
CA LEU A 83 -23.06 7.84 20.47
C LEU A 83 -22.13 9.06 20.63
N LYS A 84 -21.31 9.06 21.70
CA LYS A 84 -20.26 10.08 21.87
C LYS A 84 -19.44 10.11 20.58
N SER A 85 -19.35 11.27 19.92
CA SER A 85 -18.64 11.41 18.66
C SER A 85 -17.14 11.28 18.92
N GLN A 86 -16.56 10.14 18.55
CA GLN A 86 -15.10 9.98 18.56
C GLN A 86 -14.51 10.88 17.47
N SER A 87 -13.60 11.78 17.85
CA SER A 87 -12.90 12.60 16.88
C SER A 87 -11.67 11.86 16.35
N ARG A 88 -11.50 11.86 15.04
CA ARG A 88 -10.39 11.20 14.34
C ARG A 88 -9.56 12.26 13.67
N PHE A 89 -8.27 12.34 13.97
CA PHE A 89 -7.33 13.28 13.34
C PHE A 89 -6.16 12.53 12.72
N GLY A 90 -5.42 13.18 11.83
CA GLY A 90 -4.28 12.57 11.16
C GLY A 90 -3.22 13.58 10.79
N SER A 91 -2.13 13.08 10.22
CA SER A 91 -1.08 13.91 9.65
C SER A 91 -0.40 13.20 8.49
N LEU A 92 0.17 13.99 7.57
CA LEU A 92 1.11 13.53 6.56
C LEU A 92 2.52 13.90 6.98
N ASN A 93 3.43 12.93 6.99
CA ASN A 93 4.80 13.07 7.44
C ASN A 93 5.72 12.70 6.28
N LEU A 94 6.40 13.70 5.72
CA LEU A 94 7.34 13.52 4.62
C LEU A 94 8.74 13.24 5.18
N PHE A 95 9.28 12.08 4.84
CA PHE A 95 10.62 11.66 5.24
C PHE A 95 11.61 11.73 4.09
N LYS A 96 12.88 11.98 4.44
CA LYS A 96 14.04 11.81 3.56
C LYS A 96 15.03 10.82 4.17
N ILE A 97 15.56 9.97 3.30
CA ILE A 97 16.65 9.03 3.56
C ILE A 97 17.93 9.61 2.95
N TYR A 98 18.98 9.74 3.73
CA TYR A 98 20.28 10.22 3.25
C TYR A 98 21.20 9.03 2.93
N ASP A 99 22.27 9.27 2.16
CA ASP A 99 23.21 8.20 1.74
C ASP A 99 23.93 7.53 2.91
N ASN A 100 24.03 8.22 4.05
CA ASN A 100 24.51 7.67 5.32
C ASN A 100 23.44 6.87 6.10
N ASN A 101 22.34 6.50 5.44
CA ASN A 101 21.19 5.82 6.03
C ASN A 101 20.46 6.61 7.14
N GLN A 102 20.71 7.91 7.27
CA GLN A 102 19.97 8.75 8.20
C GLN A 102 18.54 8.99 7.70
N LEU A 103 17.58 8.92 8.63
CA LEU A 103 16.17 9.21 8.38
C LEU A 103 15.78 10.55 9.02
N THR A 104 15.24 11.47 8.23
CA THR A 104 14.82 12.79 8.71
C THR A 104 13.39 13.11 8.29
N LEU A 105 12.57 13.58 9.25
CA LEU A 105 11.27 14.18 8.99
C LEU A 105 11.46 15.60 8.43
N LEU A 106 11.07 15.84 7.18
CA LEU A 106 11.20 17.14 6.52
C LEU A 106 9.98 18.04 6.73
N GLU A 107 8.78 17.45 6.71
CA GLU A 107 7.53 18.19 6.82
C GLU A 107 6.46 17.34 7.49
N LYS A 108 5.68 17.97 8.36
CA LYS A 108 4.49 17.40 8.99
C LYS A 108 3.30 18.31 8.70
N LEU A 109 2.30 17.80 7.99
CA LEU A 109 1.05 18.51 7.73
C LEU A 109 -0.08 17.87 8.52
N SER A 110 -0.72 18.65 9.40
CA SER A 110 -1.94 18.21 10.07
C SER A 110 -3.06 18.01 9.06
N HIS A 111 -3.83 16.94 9.23
CA HIS A 111 -5.01 16.64 8.43
C HIS A 111 -6.25 16.66 9.34
N PRO A 112 -7.37 17.26 8.91
CA PRO A 112 -8.57 17.44 9.75
C PRO A 112 -9.26 16.13 10.12
N SER A 113 -8.88 15.03 9.48
CA SER A 113 -9.37 13.68 9.75
C SER A 113 -8.24 12.66 9.70
N ALA A 114 -8.44 11.47 10.26
CA ALA A 114 -7.47 10.40 10.17
C ALA A 114 -7.28 9.94 8.71
N ILE A 115 -6.05 9.56 8.38
CA ILE A 115 -5.68 9.08 7.04
C ILE A 115 -5.74 7.56 7.04
N LEU A 116 -6.39 6.97 6.05
CA LEU A 116 -6.60 5.51 5.96
C LEU A 116 -5.79 4.89 4.82
N ASP A 117 -5.60 5.63 3.73
CA ASP A 117 -4.85 5.16 2.58
C ASP A 117 -4.17 6.31 1.83
N LEU A 118 -3.11 6.00 1.10
CA LEU A 118 -2.32 6.96 0.32
C LEU A 118 -1.74 6.26 -0.89
N HIS A 119 -1.90 6.86 -2.07
CA HIS A 119 -1.32 6.35 -3.32
C HIS A 119 -0.93 7.46 -4.29
N PHE A 120 0.26 7.33 -4.88
CA PHE A 120 0.71 8.19 -5.96
C PHE A 120 0.03 7.85 -7.29
N LEU A 121 -0.23 8.88 -8.08
CA LEU A 121 -0.64 8.76 -9.47
C LEU A 121 0.60 8.39 -10.29
N SER A 122 0.56 7.26 -11.00
CA SER A 122 1.70 6.74 -11.74
C SER A 122 2.24 7.74 -12.76
N GLY A 123 3.55 8.02 -12.70
CA GLY A 123 4.24 8.93 -13.61
C GLY A 123 4.03 10.42 -13.31
N GLU A 124 3.32 10.78 -12.24
CA GLU A 124 3.04 12.17 -11.86
C GLU A 124 3.47 12.43 -10.40
N PRO A 125 3.86 13.66 -10.03
CA PRO A 125 4.23 14.00 -8.66
C PRO A 125 2.98 14.27 -7.80
N ILE A 126 1.87 13.61 -8.11
CA ILE A 126 0.56 13.80 -7.50
C ILE A 126 0.23 12.56 -6.70
N PHE A 127 -0.35 12.74 -5.52
CA PHE A 127 -0.87 11.63 -4.73
C PHE A 127 -2.20 12.02 -4.09
N ALA A 128 -3.02 11.01 -3.82
CA ALA A 128 -4.27 11.17 -3.09
C ALA A 128 -4.14 10.55 -1.70
N VAL A 129 -5.00 10.99 -0.79
CA VAL A 129 -5.17 10.39 0.54
C VAL A 129 -6.65 10.17 0.83
N ALA A 130 -6.98 8.99 1.33
CA ALA A 130 -8.30 8.64 1.82
C ALA A 130 -8.42 8.96 3.30
N SER A 131 -9.56 9.50 3.69
CA SER A 131 -9.78 9.97 5.06
C SER A 131 -10.96 9.30 5.77
N SER A 132 -10.93 9.39 7.09
CA SER A 132 -11.97 8.87 7.96
C SER A 132 -13.28 9.68 7.95
N THR A 133 -13.40 10.69 7.08
CA THR A 133 -14.57 11.57 7.01
C THR A 133 -15.14 11.66 5.60
N GLY A 134 -15.04 10.58 4.82
CA GLY A 134 -15.64 10.53 3.47
C GLY A 134 -14.94 11.38 2.42
N THR A 135 -13.71 11.84 2.69
CA THR A 135 -12.97 12.70 1.76
C THR A 135 -11.80 11.99 1.11
N ILE A 136 -11.54 12.38 -0.14
CA ILE A 136 -10.25 12.18 -0.81
C ILE A 136 -9.58 13.55 -0.92
N SER A 137 -8.36 13.70 -0.39
CA SER A 137 -7.57 14.93 -0.55
C SER A 137 -6.41 14.68 -1.51
N ILE A 138 -6.20 15.60 -2.46
CA ILE A 138 -5.19 15.49 -3.52
C ILE A 138 -4.05 16.44 -3.23
N TYR A 139 -2.84 15.91 -3.28
CA TYR A 139 -1.60 16.62 -2.99
C TYR A 139 -0.61 16.48 -4.14
N GLU A 140 0.34 17.40 -4.18
CA GLU A 140 1.49 17.37 -5.07
C GLU A 140 2.78 17.39 -4.25
N PHE A 141 3.72 16.52 -4.60
CA PHE A 141 5.08 16.52 -4.08
C PHE A 141 5.92 17.51 -4.89
N VAL A 142 6.29 18.63 -4.27
CA VAL A 142 6.96 19.75 -4.96
C VAL A 142 8.37 19.99 -4.43
N SER A 143 9.27 20.35 -5.34
CA SER A 143 10.63 20.80 -5.00
C SER A 143 10.78 22.30 -5.25
N GLY A 144 11.32 23.04 -4.30
CA GLY A 144 11.69 24.45 -4.42
C GLY A 144 13.20 24.65 -4.42
N LYS A 145 13.67 25.74 -5.03
CA LYS A 145 15.07 26.17 -4.96
C LYS A 145 15.14 27.55 -4.31
N THR A 146 15.97 27.69 -3.29
CA THR A 146 16.20 28.97 -2.61
C THR A 146 17.70 29.23 -2.55
N ARG A 147 18.13 30.46 -2.84
CA ARG A 147 19.54 30.86 -2.70
C ARG A 147 19.76 31.49 -1.34
N ILE A 148 20.63 30.90 -0.53
CA ILE A 148 21.10 31.46 0.73
C ILE A 148 22.62 31.54 0.64
N ASN A 149 23.21 32.72 0.87
CA ASN A 149 24.67 32.93 0.84
C ASN A 149 25.37 32.43 -0.44
N ASN A 150 24.77 32.64 -1.61
CA ASN A 150 25.22 32.11 -2.92
C ASN A 150 25.21 30.59 -3.08
N GLU A 151 24.68 29.84 -2.10
CA GLU A 151 24.43 28.41 -2.21
C GLU A 151 22.97 28.14 -2.58
N GLU A 152 22.75 27.20 -3.51
CA GLU A 152 21.41 26.78 -3.94
C GLU A 152 20.94 25.63 -3.04
N ILE A 153 19.93 25.90 -2.23
CA ILE A 153 19.30 24.91 -1.35
C ILE A 153 18.01 24.44 -2.01
N VAL A 154 17.91 23.11 -2.19
CA VAL A 154 16.69 22.47 -2.67
C VAL A 154 15.85 22.06 -1.47
N SER A 155 14.59 22.49 -1.42
CA SER A 155 13.61 22.08 -0.42
C SER A 155 12.53 21.21 -1.06
N TYR A 156 11.97 20.30 -0.28
CA TYR A 156 10.91 19.38 -0.71
C TYR A 156 9.74 19.51 0.25
N LYS A 157 8.53 19.53 -0.28
CA LYS A 157 7.30 19.67 0.50
C LYS A 157 6.09 19.06 -0.22
N MET A 158 5.02 18.88 0.52
CA MET A 158 3.71 18.48 0.04
C MET A 158 2.81 19.71 -0.09
N ARG A 159 2.06 19.81 -1.18
CA ARG A 159 1.13 20.90 -1.45
C ARG A 159 -0.27 20.35 -1.69
N LEU A 160 -1.23 20.72 -0.85
CA LEU A 160 -2.64 20.40 -1.09
C LEU A 160 -3.12 21.10 -2.38
N LEU A 161 -3.69 20.33 -3.29
CA LEU A 161 -4.31 20.82 -4.52
C LEU A 161 -5.83 20.99 -4.35
N SER A 162 -6.50 19.95 -3.86
CA SER A 162 -7.95 19.95 -3.65
C SER A 162 -8.36 18.92 -2.59
N SER A 163 -9.59 19.05 -2.09
CA SER A 163 -10.24 18.04 -1.24
C SER A 163 -11.65 17.80 -1.74
N CYS A 164 -12.00 16.53 -1.95
CA CYS A 164 -13.27 16.08 -2.52
C CYS A 164 -14.07 15.34 -1.44
N GLN A 165 -15.23 15.87 -1.06
CA GLN A 165 -16.17 15.22 -0.14
C GLN A 165 -17.03 14.22 -0.92
N LEU A 166 -16.60 12.95 -0.98
CA LEU A 166 -17.28 11.91 -1.76
C LEU A 166 -18.53 11.38 -1.05
N PHE A 167 -18.47 11.27 0.28
CA PHE A 167 -19.54 10.69 1.10
C PHE A 167 -19.83 11.59 2.32
N PRO A 168 -20.93 11.40 3.03
CA PRO A 168 -21.13 12.03 4.34
C PRO A 168 -19.98 11.75 5.33
N PRO A 169 -19.69 12.66 6.29
CA PRO A 169 -18.55 12.52 7.21
C PRO A 169 -18.51 11.25 8.06
N GLU A 170 -19.64 10.58 8.25
CA GLU A 170 -19.76 9.31 8.96
C GLU A 170 -19.32 8.09 8.13
N ILE A 171 -19.22 8.23 6.80
CA ILE A 171 -18.78 7.16 5.91
C ILE A 171 -17.30 7.37 5.59
N LEU A 172 -16.44 6.50 6.12
CA LEU A 172 -15.01 6.49 5.84
C LEU A 172 -14.74 6.08 4.39
N VAL A 173 -13.71 6.66 3.80
CA VAL A 173 -13.04 6.10 2.62
C VAL A 173 -11.93 5.17 3.12
N LEU A 174 -12.07 3.87 2.89
CA LEU A 174 -11.19 2.86 3.49
C LEU A 174 -9.95 2.59 2.64
N SER A 175 -10.13 2.45 1.32
CA SER A 175 -9.04 2.29 0.36
C SER A 175 -9.44 2.84 -0.99
N PHE A 176 -8.46 3.19 -1.81
CA PHE A 176 -8.68 3.60 -3.18
C PHE A 176 -7.53 3.12 -4.08
N THR A 177 -7.74 3.17 -5.39
CA THR A 177 -6.64 3.01 -6.35
C THR A 177 -6.87 3.88 -7.57
N TRP A 178 -5.78 4.39 -8.15
CA TRP A 178 -5.84 5.08 -9.43
C TRP A 178 -6.11 4.09 -10.55
N TYR A 179 -6.90 4.51 -11.53
CA TYR A 179 -6.98 3.80 -12.79
C TYR A 179 -5.59 3.75 -13.46
N PRO A 180 -5.12 2.56 -13.90
CA PRO A 180 -3.85 2.45 -14.59
C PRO A 180 -3.80 3.30 -15.87
N ASP A 181 -2.63 3.82 -16.23
CA ASP A 181 -2.41 4.62 -17.45
C ASP A 181 -3.16 5.98 -17.51
N CYS A 182 -3.54 6.55 -16.37
CA CYS A 182 -3.98 7.95 -16.29
C CYS A 182 -2.85 8.93 -16.63
N LYS A 183 -2.58 9.11 -17.93
CA LYS A 183 -1.64 10.11 -18.47
C LYS A 183 -2.39 11.07 -19.37
N ARG A 184 -1.94 12.32 -19.40
CA ARG A 184 -2.50 13.34 -20.30
C ARG A 184 -2.51 12.81 -21.74
N PRO A 185 -3.63 12.95 -22.48
CA PRO A 185 -4.80 13.78 -22.17
C PRO A 185 -5.90 13.09 -21.34
N MET A 186 -5.77 11.80 -20.98
CA MET A 186 -6.81 11.11 -20.20
C MET A 186 -6.98 11.75 -18.82
N LEU A 187 -8.24 11.85 -18.39
CA LEU A 187 -8.58 12.40 -17.09
C LEU A 187 -8.37 11.35 -15.98
N PRO A 188 -7.93 11.75 -14.77
CA PRO A 188 -7.74 10.83 -13.67
C PRO A 188 -9.04 10.18 -13.19
N VAL A 189 -8.99 8.89 -12.87
CA VAL A 189 -10.10 8.12 -12.31
C VAL A 189 -9.63 7.33 -11.10
N LEU A 190 -10.49 7.23 -10.09
CA LEU A 190 -10.29 6.45 -8.87
C LEU A 190 -11.34 5.34 -8.76
N ALA A 191 -10.91 4.15 -8.36
CA ALA A 191 -11.79 3.23 -7.65
C ALA A 191 -11.67 3.48 -6.15
N VAL A 192 -12.79 3.51 -5.44
CA VAL A 192 -12.86 3.91 -4.03
C VAL A 192 -13.75 2.92 -3.28
N THR A 193 -13.30 2.47 -2.12
CA THR A 193 -14.09 1.62 -1.21
C THR A 193 -14.43 2.38 0.06
N ALA A 194 -15.63 2.12 0.58
CA ALA A 194 -16.18 2.85 1.70
C ALA A 194 -16.59 1.92 2.84
N SER A 195 -16.62 2.46 4.06
CA SER A 195 -17.15 1.77 5.25
C SER A 195 -18.65 1.44 5.17
N SER A 196 -19.37 2.02 4.21
CA SER A 196 -20.73 1.58 3.87
C SER A 196 -20.76 0.25 3.12
N GLY A 197 -19.61 -0.33 2.76
CA GLY A 197 -19.47 -1.56 1.97
C GLY A 197 -19.46 -1.35 0.46
N GLY A 198 -19.59 -0.10 -0.01
CA GLY A 198 -19.67 0.21 -1.44
C GLY A 198 -18.31 0.34 -2.11
N LEU A 199 -18.21 -0.16 -3.35
CA LEU A 199 -17.16 0.13 -4.32
C LEU A 199 -17.68 1.16 -5.32
N TYR A 200 -17.00 2.29 -5.47
CA TYR A 200 -17.39 3.41 -6.32
C TYR A 200 -16.30 3.75 -7.33
N LEU A 201 -16.69 4.41 -8.42
CA LEU A 201 -15.77 5.02 -9.36
C LEU A 201 -15.93 6.53 -9.33
N VAL A 202 -14.82 7.25 -9.28
CA VAL A 202 -14.79 8.72 -9.26
C VAL A 202 -13.95 9.20 -10.43
N ARG A 203 -14.54 10.01 -11.31
CA ARG A 203 -13.85 10.64 -12.44
C ARG A 203 -13.64 12.11 -12.15
N PHE A 204 -12.42 12.59 -12.28
CA PHE A 204 -12.13 14.02 -12.25
C PHE A 204 -12.41 14.65 -13.61
N GLU A 205 -12.90 15.90 -13.63
CA GLU A 205 -13.18 16.61 -14.90
C GLU A 205 -11.92 17.28 -15.48
N ASP A 206 -10.91 17.51 -14.65
CA ASP A 206 -9.64 18.11 -15.03
C ASP A 206 -8.51 17.76 -14.06
N TRP A 207 -7.30 18.22 -14.38
CA TRP A 207 -6.08 18.03 -13.59
C TRP A 207 -5.92 19.04 -12.43
N THR A 208 -6.94 19.88 -12.17
CA THR A 208 -7.01 20.71 -10.97
C THR A 208 -7.70 19.99 -9.83
N PHE A 209 -8.40 18.89 -10.13
CA PHE A 209 -9.08 18.02 -9.17
C PHE A 209 -10.17 18.73 -8.33
N PHE A 210 -10.61 19.92 -8.73
CA PHE A 210 -11.71 20.64 -8.05
C PHE A 210 -13.08 20.10 -8.42
N LYS A 211 -13.22 19.58 -9.64
CA LYS A 211 -14.48 19.03 -10.16
C LYS A 211 -14.33 17.54 -10.41
N TYR A 212 -15.35 16.80 -9.99
CA TYR A 212 -15.39 15.36 -10.11
C TYR A 212 -16.83 14.89 -10.17
N THR A 213 -17.01 13.66 -10.64
CA THR A 213 -18.30 12.97 -10.68
C THR A 213 -18.12 11.58 -10.09
N VAL A 214 -18.97 11.22 -9.11
CA VAL A 214 -19.13 9.82 -8.70
C VAL A 214 -19.99 9.16 -9.77
N MET A 215 -19.39 8.22 -10.50
CA MET A 215 -20.00 7.58 -11.65
C MET A 215 -21.17 6.69 -11.22
N ASN A 216 -21.94 6.17 -12.19
CA ASN A 216 -23.10 5.31 -11.94
C ASN A 216 -24.19 6.00 -11.08
N ASP A 217 -24.46 7.28 -11.34
CA ASP A 217 -25.43 8.09 -10.59
C ASP A 217 -25.21 8.06 -9.06
N SER A 218 -23.94 8.04 -8.64
CA SER A 218 -23.51 7.90 -7.24
C SER A 218 -23.88 6.58 -6.56
N ALA A 219 -24.38 5.58 -7.30
CA ALA A 219 -24.62 4.24 -6.80
C ALA A 219 -23.32 3.40 -6.87
N PRO A 220 -23.09 2.50 -5.89
CA PRO A 220 -21.91 1.64 -5.91
C PRO A 220 -21.94 0.67 -7.11
N ILE A 221 -20.76 0.40 -7.67
CA ILE A 221 -20.52 -0.67 -8.65
C ILE A 221 -20.82 -2.03 -8.02
N TYR A 222 -20.42 -2.18 -6.76
CA TYR A 222 -20.67 -3.37 -5.97
C TYR A 222 -20.88 -3.00 -4.49
N GLN A 223 -21.72 -3.76 -3.79
CA GLN A 223 -22.07 -3.55 -2.39
C GLN A 223 -21.76 -4.80 -1.56
N HIS A 224 -20.75 -4.72 -0.71
CA HIS A 224 -20.48 -5.70 0.34
C HIS A 224 -21.54 -5.63 1.45
N LEU A 225 -21.68 -6.72 2.20
CA LEU A 225 -22.58 -6.76 3.37
C LEU A 225 -21.99 -6.07 4.60
N ASP A 226 -20.69 -5.83 4.58
CA ASP A 226 -19.92 -5.14 5.61
C ASP A 226 -18.88 -4.23 4.94
N GLN A 227 -17.99 -3.62 5.71
CA GLN A 227 -16.98 -2.69 5.23
C GLN A 227 -16.15 -3.25 4.06
N ALA A 228 -16.02 -2.45 3.00
CA ALA A 228 -15.17 -2.76 1.85
C ALA A 228 -13.77 -2.21 2.11
N TRP A 229 -12.82 -3.10 2.45
CA TRP A 229 -11.50 -2.73 2.94
C TRP A 229 -10.48 -2.41 1.86
N CYS A 230 -10.60 -3.03 0.69
CA CYS A 230 -9.62 -2.84 -0.37
C CYS A 230 -10.26 -2.90 -1.75
N CYS A 231 -9.64 -2.20 -2.69
CA CYS A 231 -9.94 -2.36 -4.11
C CYS A 231 -8.67 -2.35 -4.95
N ALA A 232 -8.75 -2.96 -6.12
CA ALA A 232 -7.68 -2.95 -7.10
C ALA A 232 -8.25 -2.96 -8.52
N ILE A 233 -7.52 -2.35 -9.45
CA ILE A 233 -7.81 -2.40 -10.88
C ILE A 233 -6.65 -3.13 -11.56
N SER A 234 -6.96 -4.11 -12.40
CA SER A 234 -5.92 -4.84 -13.13
C SER A 234 -5.26 -3.93 -14.17
N SER A 235 -3.93 -3.89 -14.17
CA SER A 235 -3.15 -3.32 -15.28
C SER A 235 -3.01 -4.37 -16.38
N LEU A 236 -3.18 -3.95 -17.63
CA LEU A 236 -2.94 -4.81 -18.79
C LEU A 236 -1.56 -4.51 -19.39
N PRO A 237 -0.85 -5.52 -19.94
CA PRO A 237 0.35 -5.28 -20.70
C PRO A 237 0.09 -4.31 -21.88
N PRO A 238 1.05 -3.43 -22.22
CA PRO A 238 0.93 -2.55 -23.38
C PRO A 238 0.63 -3.33 -24.66
N GLY A 239 -0.31 -2.83 -25.47
CA GLY A 239 -0.69 -3.44 -26.75
C GLY A 239 -1.77 -4.53 -26.66
N ILE A 240 -2.26 -4.85 -25.46
CA ILE A 240 -3.44 -5.70 -25.27
C ILE A 240 -4.65 -4.81 -25.01
N ASP A 241 -5.49 -4.63 -26.02
CA ASP A 241 -6.82 -4.03 -25.89
C ASP A 241 -7.79 -5.09 -25.34
N SER A 242 -7.75 -5.30 -24.02
CA SER A 242 -8.67 -6.22 -23.35
C SER A 242 -9.40 -5.55 -22.18
N ILE A 243 -10.38 -6.28 -21.65
CA ILE A 243 -11.22 -5.81 -20.56
C ILE A 243 -10.42 -5.87 -19.26
N GLN A 244 -10.33 -4.75 -18.54
CA GLN A 244 -9.73 -4.72 -17.20
C GLN A 244 -10.72 -5.27 -16.18
N GLY A 245 -10.21 -5.88 -15.12
CA GLY A 245 -11.02 -6.23 -13.96
C GLY A 245 -10.90 -5.14 -12.87
N ILE A 246 -12.02 -4.81 -12.26
CA ILE A 246 -12.10 -4.09 -10.99
C ILE A 246 -12.48 -5.07 -9.90
N PHE A 247 -11.78 -4.99 -8.77
CA PHE A 247 -11.87 -5.95 -7.69
C PHE A 247 -12.07 -5.22 -6.36
N SER A 248 -12.80 -5.84 -5.44
CA SER A 248 -12.93 -5.37 -4.06
C SER A 248 -12.98 -6.50 -3.06
N GLY A 249 -12.41 -6.25 -1.88
CA GLY A 249 -12.43 -7.13 -0.73
C GLY A 249 -13.10 -6.44 0.47
N GLY A 250 -13.76 -7.21 1.32
CA GLY A 250 -14.45 -6.66 2.49
C GLY A 250 -14.55 -7.65 3.66
N ASP A 251 -15.08 -7.17 4.78
CA ASP A 251 -15.22 -7.92 6.04
C ASP A 251 -16.23 -9.08 5.97
N ASP A 252 -17.09 -9.08 4.95
CA ASP A 252 -17.99 -10.18 4.62
C ASP A 252 -17.29 -11.43 4.05
N SER A 253 -15.94 -11.42 4.07
CA SER A 253 -15.07 -12.50 3.58
C SER A 253 -15.26 -12.77 2.09
N LYS A 254 -15.71 -11.77 1.33
CA LYS A 254 -15.90 -11.87 -0.11
C LYS A 254 -14.84 -11.09 -0.87
N LEU A 255 -14.46 -11.67 -2.00
CA LEU A 255 -13.77 -10.99 -3.08
C LEU A 255 -14.78 -10.82 -4.22
N HIS A 256 -14.99 -9.58 -4.67
CA HIS A 256 -15.77 -9.29 -5.86
C HIS A 256 -14.89 -8.96 -7.03
N VAL A 257 -15.34 -9.39 -8.21
CA VAL A 257 -14.66 -9.15 -9.48
C VAL A 257 -15.68 -8.73 -10.50
N SER A 258 -15.40 -7.62 -11.18
CA SER A 258 -16.18 -7.16 -12.32
C SER A 258 -15.24 -6.84 -13.47
N THR A 259 -15.62 -7.19 -14.68
CA THR A 259 -14.94 -6.77 -15.90
C THR A 259 -15.48 -5.40 -16.32
N LEU A 260 -14.61 -4.43 -16.57
CA LEU A 260 -14.99 -3.08 -16.96
C LEU A 260 -14.08 -2.57 -18.07
N ASP A 261 -14.68 -2.18 -19.20
CA ASP A 261 -13.99 -1.46 -20.26
C ASP A 261 -14.05 0.05 -19.98
N LEU A 262 -13.19 0.49 -19.05
CA LEU A 262 -13.16 1.87 -18.58
C LEU A 262 -12.83 2.86 -19.69
N ARG A 263 -12.09 2.45 -20.73
CA ARG A 263 -11.73 3.34 -21.85
C ARG A 263 -12.96 3.86 -22.61
N LYS A 264 -13.98 3.01 -22.80
CA LYS A 264 -15.25 3.42 -23.43
C LYS A 264 -16.06 4.42 -22.60
N TYR A 265 -15.77 4.53 -21.31
CA TYR A 265 -16.51 5.38 -20.38
C TYR A 265 -15.75 6.68 -20.02
N ILE A 266 -14.43 6.67 -20.17
CA ILE A 266 -13.56 7.82 -19.87
C ILE A 266 -13.31 8.67 -21.12
N SER A 267 -13.61 8.18 -22.33
CA SER A 267 -13.53 8.99 -23.54
C SER A 267 -14.59 10.11 -23.57
N GLU A 268 -14.26 11.23 -24.20
CA GLU A 268 -15.15 12.41 -24.34
C GLU A 268 -16.47 12.10 -25.06
N GLU A 269 -16.58 10.95 -25.75
CA GLU A 269 -17.76 10.50 -26.50
C GLU A 269 -18.74 9.66 -25.66
N ALA A 270 -18.46 9.45 -24.36
CA ALA A 270 -19.24 8.60 -23.46
C ALA A 270 -20.53 9.28 -22.93
N GLU A 271 -21.45 9.67 -23.82
CA GLU A 271 -22.68 10.38 -23.41
C GLU A 271 -23.90 9.48 -23.14
N THR A 272 -23.84 8.14 -23.30
CA THR A 272 -25.09 7.32 -23.27
C THR A 272 -25.02 5.91 -22.67
N SER A 273 -23.87 5.40 -22.22
CA SER A 273 -23.80 4.03 -21.68
C SER A 273 -23.96 4.04 -20.17
N SER A 274 -24.88 3.22 -19.61
CA SER A 274 -24.96 2.99 -18.16
C SER A 274 -23.86 2.02 -17.74
N ILE A 275 -23.19 2.27 -16.61
CA ILE A 275 -22.24 1.33 -15.99
C ILE A 275 -22.88 -0.05 -15.78
N ALA A 276 -24.20 -0.09 -15.53
CA ALA A 276 -24.95 -1.32 -15.30
C ALA A 276 -24.96 -2.27 -16.51
N ASP A 277 -24.72 -1.78 -17.72
CA ASP A 277 -24.70 -2.59 -18.95
C ASP A 277 -23.35 -3.30 -19.17
N VAL A 278 -22.30 -2.94 -18.41
CA VAL A 278 -20.91 -3.38 -18.65
C VAL A 278 -20.35 -4.22 -17.49
N VAL A 279 -20.89 -4.06 -16.28
CA VAL A 279 -20.39 -4.71 -15.07
C VAL A 279 -21.15 -6.02 -14.84
N VAL A 280 -20.47 -7.16 -15.00
CA VAL A 280 -20.98 -8.47 -14.54
C VAL A 280 -20.27 -8.83 -13.23
N PRO A 281 -20.82 -8.45 -12.06
CA PRO A 281 -20.17 -8.72 -10.79
C PRO A 281 -20.19 -10.21 -10.48
N ARG A 282 -19.05 -10.72 -10.01
CA ARG A 282 -18.87 -12.10 -9.56
C ARG A 282 -18.36 -12.09 -8.14
N THR A 283 -18.99 -12.90 -7.31
CA THR A 283 -18.52 -13.17 -5.95
C THR A 283 -17.64 -14.39 -5.97
N VAL A 284 -16.41 -14.25 -5.49
CA VAL A 284 -15.45 -15.32 -5.32
C VAL A 284 -15.49 -15.78 -3.86
N LYS A 285 -15.56 -17.09 -3.67
CA LYS A 285 -15.46 -17.73 -2.36
C LYS A 285 -14.05 -18.29 -2.20
N GLY A 286 -13.56 -18.42 -0.97
CA GLY A 286 -12.25 -19.03 -0.66
C GLY A 286 -11.55 -18.43 0.56
N HIS A 287 -11.99 -17.26 1.00
CA HIS A 287 -11.54 -16.63 2.24
C HIS A 287 -12.44 -17.01 3.41
N ASP A 288 -11.83 -17.20 4.58
CA ASP A 288 -12.51 -17.57 5.82
C ASP A 288 -12.69 -16.35 6.76
N ALA A 289 -12.13 -15.20 6.38
CA ALA A 289 -12.30 -13.90 7.02
C ALA A 289 -12.20 -12.77 5.99
N GLY A 290 -12.30 -11.51 6.44
CA GLY A 290 -12.29 -10.34 5.56
C GLY A 290 -11.07 -10.25 4.63
N VAL A 291 -11.28 -9.80 3.40
CA VAL A 291 -10.22 -9.64 2.39
C VAL A 291 -9.67 -8.22 2.47
N THR A 292 -8.38 -8.09 2.79
CA THR A 292 -7.75 -6.81 3.18
C THR A 292 -6.76 -6.27 2.17
N ALA A 293 -6.24 -7.12 1.27
CA ALA A 293 -5.33 -6.68 0.21
C ALA A 293 -5.56 -7.44 -1.09
N ILE A 294 -5.39 -6.76 -2.22
CA ILE A 294 -5.41 -7.31 -3.58
C ILE A 294 -4.23 -6.71 -4.36
N LEU A 295 -3.34 -7.55 -4.87
CA LEU A 295 -2.15 -7.13 -5.62
C LEU A 295 -2.08 -7.87 -6.96
N PHE A 296 -2.16 -7.13 -8.08
CA PHE A 296 -1.96 -7.68 -9.41
C PHE A 296 -0.47 -7.84 -9.73
N PHE A 297 -0.12 -8.94 -10.39
CA PHE A 297 1.22 -9.08 -10.98
C PHE A 297 1.24 -8.43 -12.37
N PRO A 298 2.31 -7.66 -12.70
CA PRO A 298 2.36 -6.84 -13.90
C PRO A 298 2.37 -7.67 -15.20
N PHE A 299 2.86 -8.90 -15.15
CA PHE A 299 2.94 -9.79 -16.29
C PHE A 299 2.51 -11.19 -15.86
N GLY A 300 1.62 -11.84 -16.60
CA GLY A 300 1.29 -13.26 -16.40
C GLY A 300 2.30 -14.17 -17.12
N PRO A 301 2.25 -15.48 -16.87
CA PRO A 301 2.96 -16.43 -17.71
C PRO A 301 2.42 -16.31 -19.15
N PHE A 302 3.28 -15.92 -20.09
CA PHE A 302 2.91 -15.73 -21.49
C PHE A 302 2.96 -17.05 -22.25
N ASP A 303 1.85 -17.41 -22.89
CA ASP A 303 1.88 -18.27 -24.06
C ASP A 303 1.95 -17.37 -25.29
N LYS A 304 2.96 -17.56 -26.14
CA LYS A 304 3.10 -16.78 -27.38
C LYS A 304 1.99 -17.09 -28.39
N ASN A 305 1.28 -18.21 -28.20
CA ASN A 305 0.23 -18.69 -29.09
C ASN A 305 -1.18 -18.46 -28.53
N ASP A 306 -1.32 -18.02 -27.29
CA ASP A 306 -2.63 -17.84 -26.66
C ASP A 306 -3.08 -16.38 -26.74
N SER A 307 -4.24 -16.16 -27.36
CA SER A 307 -4.92 -14.88 -27.36
C SER A 307 -5.67 -14.61 -26.05
N GLU A 308 -5.67 -15.56 -25.11
CA GLU A 308 -6.35 -15.47 -23.82
C GLU A 308 -5.46 -14.85 -22.74
N THR A 309 -5.81 -13.65 -22.31
CA THR A 309 -5.12 -12.97 -21.20
C THR A 309 -5.47 -13.62 -19.87
N THR A 310 -4.54 -14.39 -19.30
CA THR A 310 -4.63 -14.89 -17.92
C THR A 310 -4.01 -13.89 -16.97
N MET A 311 -4.81 -13.35 -16.06
CA MET A 311 -4.38 -12.48 -14.98
C MET A 311 -4.02 -13.32 -13.76
N THR A 312 -2.90 -13.00 -13.12
CA THR A 312 -2.53 -13.57 -11.82
C THR A 312 -2.47 -12.46 -10.78
N PHE A 313 -3.06 -12.70 -9.61
CA PHE A 313 -3.03 -11.76 -8.51
C PHE A 313 -2.92 -12.48 -7.17
N LEU A 314 -2.50 -11.73 -6.16
CA LEU A 314 -2.35 -12.18 -4.79
C LEU A 314 -3.38 -11.46 -3.91
N THR A 315 -3.99 -12.17 -2.96
CA THR A 315 -4.80 -11.54 -1.91
C THR A 315 -4.25 -11.83 -0.53
N GLY A 316 -4.47 -10.89 0.39
CA GLY A 316 -4.27 -11.05 1.83
C GLY A 316 -5.60 -10.93 2.57
N SER A 317 -5.70 -11.58 3.74
CA SER A 317 -6.93 -11.64 4.53
C SER A 317 -6.65 -11.73 6.02
N TYR A 318 -7.65 -11.37 6.83
CA TYR A 318 -7.69 -11.57 8.27
C TYR A 318 -7.62 -13.04 8.70
N ASP A 319 -7.75 -14.00 7.79
CA ASP A 319 -7.60 -15.44 8.08
C ASP A 319 -6.13 -15.91 8.06
N ASP A 320 -5.22 -14.96 8.27
CA ASP A 320 -3.76 -15.13 8.29
C ASP A 320 -3.16 -15.71 6.99
N CYS A 321 -3.89 -15.70 5.88
CA CYS A 321 -3.42 -16.34 4.65
C CYS A 321 -3.22 -15.37 3.49
N ALA A 322 -2.17 -15.62 2.71
CA ALA A 322 -2.00 -15.10 1.36
C ALA A 322 -2.44 -16.16 0.33
N ARG A 323 -3.13 -15.73 -0.74
CA ARG A 323 -3.66 -16.64 -1.78
C ARG A 323 -3.35 -16.13 -3.17
N VAL A 324 -2.78 -17.00 -4.00
CA VAL A 324 -2.55 -16.73 -5.42
C VAL A 324 -3.78 -17.16 -6.22
N TRP A 325 -4.23 -16.28 -7.10
CA TRP A 325 -5.41 -16.49 -7.93
C TRP A 325 -5.05 -16.39 -9.41
N SER A 326 -5.66 -17.27 -10.20
CA SER A 326 -5.66 -17.20 -11.67
C SER A 326 -7.04 -16.81 -12.18
N TYR A 327 -7.10 -15.83 -13.07
CA TYR A 327 -8.35 -15.29 -13.60
C TYR A 327 -8.25 -15.04 -15.10
N GLN A 328 -9.28 -15.47 -15.83
CA GLN A 328 -9.39 -15.31 -17.28
C GLN A 328 -10.65 -14.49 -17.59
N PRO A 329 -10.55 -13.15 -17.68
CA PRO A 329 -11.70 -12.27 -17.89
C PRO A 329 -12.56 -12.69 -19.09
N ASN A 330 -11.92 -13.04 -20.21
CA ASN A 330 -12.57 -13.39 -21.47
C ASN A 330 -13.40 -14.69 -21.38
N LYS A 331 -13.07 -15.59 -20.45
CA LYS A 331 -13.81 -16.85 -20.26
C LYS A 331 -14.99 -16.72 -19.31
N LEU A 332 -15.21 -15.54 -18.72
CA LEU A 332 -16.30 -15.29 -17.78
C LEU A 332 -16.33 -16.31 -16.62
N ARG A 333 -15.16 -16.86 -16.24
CA ARG A 333 -15.00 -17.80 -15.12
C ARG A 333 -14.64 -17.03 -13.86
N ALA A 334 -15.10 -17.49 -12.69
CA ALA A 334 -14.62 -16.93 -11.43
C ALA A 334 -13.10 -17.20 -11.28
N PRO A 335 -12.33 -16.29 -10.65
CA PRO A 335 -10.97 -16.57 -10.25
C PRO A 335 -10.83 -17.92 -9.52
N LYS A 336 -9.77 -18.65 -9.83
CA LYS A 336 -9.43 -19.93 -9.22
C LYS A 336 -8.24 -19.73 -8.28
N GLU A 337 -8.36 -20.19 -7.04
CA GLU A 337 -7.23 -20.26 -6.11
C GLU A 337 -6.24 -21.33 -6.63
N VAL A 338 -4.98 -20.93 -6.82
CA VAL A 338 -3.92 -21.81 -7.35
C VAL A 338 -2.81 -22.09 -6.33
N ALA A 339 -2.68 -21.28 -5.28
CA ALA A 339 -1.81 -21.54 -4.15
C ALA A 339 -2.26 -20.75 -2.90
N LYS A 340 -1.94 -21.26 -1.71
CA LYS A 340 -2.25 -20.65 -0.40
C LYS A 340 -1.06 -20.79 0.54
N LEU A 341 -0.78 -19.76 1.33
CA LEU A 341 0.27 -19.72 2.35
C LEU A 341 -0.25 -19.09 3.63
N SER A 342 0.04 -19.71 4.77
CA SER A 342 -0.17 -19.10 6.09
C SER A 342 0.96 -18.11 6.37
N LEU A 343 0.60 -16.86 6.64
CA LEU A 343 1.52 -15.80 7.06
C LEU A 343 1.73 -15.80 8.57
N GLY A 344 0.86 -16.44 9.35
CA GLY A 344 0.91 -16.42 10.82
C GLY A 344 0.35 -15.14 11.45
N GLY A 345 -0.24 -14.27 10.64
CA GLY A 345 -0.97 -13.06 11.02
C GLY A 345 -1.67 -12.47 9.80
N GLY A 346 -2.70 -11.63 10.01
CA GLY A 346 -3.55 -11.12 8.94
C GLY A 346 -2.77 -10.42 7.83
N GLY A 347 -3.00 -10.82 6.57
CA GLY A 347 -2.34 -10.26 5.39
C GLY A 347 -2.89 -8.89 5.03
N TRP A 348 -2.45 -7.85 5.75
CA TRP A 348 -3.06 -6.53 5.75
C TRP A 348 -2.79 -5.72 4.48
N ARG A 349 -1.53 -5.60 4.07
CA ARG A 349 -1.12 -4.87 2.85
C ARG A 349 -0.08 -5.69 2.06
N LEU A 350 -0.10 -5.54 0.75
CA LEU A 350 0.79 -6.23 -0.18
C LEU A 350 1.41 -5.22 -1.15
N LYS A 351 2.74 -5.28 -1.33
CA LYS A 351 3.48 -4.44 -2.28
C LYS A 351 4.32 -5.31 -3.21
N PHE A 352 4.20 -5.06 -4.51
CA PHE A 352 5.06 -5.70 -5.50
C PHE A 352 6.51 -5.20 -5.37
N LEU A 353 7.46 -6.13 -5.30
CA LEU A 353 8.89 -5.82 -5.25
C LEU A 353 9.55 -6.02 -6.61
N GLN A 354 9.35 -7.19 -7.21
CA GLN A 354 10.14 -7.61 -8.36
C GLN A 354 9.50 -8.76 -9.12
N GLU A 355 9.87 -8.90 -10.39
CA GLU A 355 9.61 -10.07 -11.21
C GLU A 355 10.89 -10.64 -11.83
N TYR A 356 10.86 -11.92 -12.16
CA TYR A 356 11.91 -12.60 -12.89
C TYR A 356 11.34 -13.67 -13.81
N LYS A 357 11.73 -13.62 -15.08
CA LYS A 357 11.38 -14.65 -16.07
C LYS A 357 12.38 -15.79 -15.99
N ILE A 358 11.89 -17.02 -15.86
CA ILE A 358 12.73 -18.20 -15.75
C ILE A 358 13.05 -18.73 -17.15
N GLU A 359 14.20 -18.37 -17.69
CA GLU A 359 14.59 -18.69 -19.09
C GLU A 359 15.02 -20.15 -19.32
N ASN A 360 15.31 -20.91 -18.26
CA ASN A 360 15.93 -22.24 -18.34
C ASN A 360 14.97 -23.43 -18.14
N LYS A 361 13.64 -23.20 -18.08
CA LYS A 361 12.64 -24.28 -17.97
C LYS A 361 11.93 -24.51 -19.32
N PRO A 362 11.47 -25.74 -19.64
CA PRO A 362 10.73 -26.03 -20.87
C PRO A 362 9.42 -25.20 -21.03
N TRP A 363 8.94 -24.61 -19.93
CA TRP A 363 7.80 -23.72 -19.84
C TRP A 363 8.25 -22.31 -19.43
N THR A 364 7.53 -21.27 -19.86
CA THR A 364 7.73 -19.86 -19.48
C THR A 364 7.34 -19.64 -18.01
N GLY A 365 8.16 -20.15 -17.10
CA GLY A 365 7.99 -19.93 -15.66
C GLY A 365 8.26 -18.47 -15.29
N ILE A 366 7.52 -17.97 -14.30
CA ILE A 366 7.66 -16.62 -13.76
C ILE A 366 7.74 -16.67 -12.25
N LYS A 367 8.56 -15.79 -11.69
CA LYS A 367 8.74 -15.62 -10.26
C LYS A 367 8.49 -14.17 -9.89
N TYR A 368 7.79 -13.95 -8.79
CA TYR A 368 7.53 -12.63 -8.23
C TYR A 368 8.00 -12.58 -6.80
N ARG A 369 8.40 -11.38 -6.38
CA ARG A 369 8.70 -11.06 -4.99
C ARG A 369 7.71 -10.00 -4.50
N VAL A 370 7.15 -10.22 -3.31
CA VAL A 370 6.12 -9.37 -2.71
C VAL A 370 6.49 -9.06 -1.27
N LEU A 371 6.33 -7.82 -0.86
CA LEU A 371 6.42 -7.39 0.53
C LEU A 371 5.01 -7.39 1.15
N ALA A 372 4.84 -8.06 2.28
CA ALA A 372 3.58 -8.20 2.98
C ALA A 372 3.66 -7.61 4.39
N SER A 373 2.73 -6.72 4.73
CA SER A 373 2.49 -6.27 6.11
C SER A 373 1.52 -7.25 6.76
N CYS A 374 1.96 -7.96 7.80
CA CYS A 374 1.24 -9.12 8.33
C CYS A 374 0.70 -8.89 9.75
N MET A 375 0.11 -7.73 10.02
CA MET A 375 -0.40 -7.35 11.36
C MET A 375 0.60 -7.70 12.47
N PHE A 376 0.24 -8.58 13.40
CA PHE A 376 1.08 -8.98 14.54
C PHE A 376 2.26 -9.91 14.16
N ALA A 377 2.35 -10.36 12.92
CA ALA A 377 3.40 -11.24 12.43
C ALA A 377 4.52 -10.50 11.67
N GLY A 378 4.59 -9.17 11.79
CA GLY A 378 5.66 -8.35 11.21
C GLY A 378 5.57 -8.15 9.70
N ALA A 379 6.68 -7.77 9.09
CA ALA A 379 6.79 -7.64 7.63
C ALA A 379 7.43 -8.91 7.04
N LYS A 380 6.96 -9.35 5.87
CA LYS A 380 7.44 -10.58 5.22
C LYS A 380 7.73 -10.34 3.75
N ILE A 381 8.77 -10.99 3.25
CA ILE A 381 9.02 -11.10 1.81
C ILE A 381 8.56 -12.47 1.36
N LEU A 382 7.65 -12.46 0.39
CA LEU A 382 7.07 -13.64 -0.22
C LEU A 382 7.66 -13.84 -1.61
N GLU A 383 7.91 -15.09 -1.97
CA GLU A 383 8.21 -15.48 -3.35
C GLU A 383 7.09 -16.33 -3.91
N VAL A 384 6.54 -15.88 -5.04
CA VAL A 384 5.49 -16.58 -5.78
C VAL A 384 6.10 -17.07 -7.08
N GLU A 385 6.04 -18.38 -7.33
CA GLU A 385 6.52 -18.99 -8.56
C GLU A 385 5.37 -19.73 -9.24
N GLY A 386 5.26 -19.58 -10.55
CA GLY A 386 4.26 -20.27 -11.34
C GLY A 386 4.59 -20.29 -12.82
N GLY A 387 3.69 -20.88 -13.60
CA GLY A 387 3.79 -20.94 -15.05
C GLY A 387 2.40 -21.06 -15.68
N LEU A 388 2.37 -21.17 -17.01
CA LEU A 388 1.14 -21.50 -17.73
C LEU A 388 0.59 -22.80 -17.16
N TYR A 389 -0.58 -22.72 -16.55
CA TYR A 389 -1.31 -23.87 -16.05
C TYR A 389 -2.17 -24.40 -17.20
N ASP A 390 -1.84 -25.58 -17.71
CA ASP A 390 -2.60 -26.26 -18.75
C ASP A 390 -3.48 -27.35 -18.12
N ASP A 391 -4.80 -27.12 -18.06
CA ASP A 391 -5.77 -28.10 -17.58
C ASP A 391 -5.72 -29.44 -18.37
N GLN A 392 -5.18 -29.43 -19.60
CA GLN A 392 -5.04 -30.62 -20.43
C GLN A 392 -3.69 -31.32 -20.30
N ASN A 393 -2.69 -30.67 -19.70
CA ASN A 393 -1.35 -31.23 -19.54
C ASN A 393 -0.82 -31.04 -18.10
N PRO A 394 -1.13 -31.99 -17.18
CA PRO A 394 -0.83 -31.87 -15.75
C PRO A 394 0.67 -31.94 -15.40
N THR A 395 1.58 -31.91 -16.39
CA THR A 395 3.03 -31.84 -16.18
C THR A 395 3.54 -30.44 -15.86
N THR A 396 2.68 -29.41 -15.88
CA THR A 396 3.06 -28.03 -15.54
C THR A 396 3.25 -27.88 -14.03
N GLN A 397 4.37 -27.28 -13.59
CA GLN A 397 4.66 -27.02 -12.18
C GLN A 397 3.50 -26.23 -11.53
N PRO A 398 2.97 -26.68 -10.37
CA PRO A 398 1.91 -25.94 -9.68
C PRO A 398 2.44 -24.59 -9.21
N TRP A 399 1.53 -23.63 -9.08
CA TRP A 399 1.85 -22.37 -8.42
C TRP A 399 2.30 -22.64 -6.97
N THR A 400 3.36 -21.97 -6.56
CA THR A 400 3.89 -22.06 -5.19
C THR A 400 4.08 -20.67 -4.62
N ILE A 401 3.87 -20.53 -3.32
CA ILE A 401 4.12 -19.31 -2.57
C ILE A 401 4.86 -19.70 -1.28
N LYS A 402 5.95 -19.00 -0.96
CA LYS A 402 6.74 -19.21 0.25
C LYS A 402 7.17 -17.88 0.87
N ILE A 403 7.45 -17.91 2.17
CA ILE A 403 8.19 -16.83 2.84
C ILE A 403 9.67 -17.01 2.48
N VAL A 404 10.41 -15.92 2.32
CA VAL A 404 11.88 -15.97 2.15
C VAL A 404 12.62 -15.05 3.10
N ALA A 405 11.92 -14.09 3.71
CA ALA A 405 12.45 -13.22 4.74
C ALA A 405 11.33 -12.75 5.67
N SER A 406 11.64 -12.54 6.95
CA SER A 406 10.71 -12.01 7.96
C SER A 406 11.40 -10.97 8.83
N MET A 407 10.76 -9.81 9.01
CA MET A 407 11.17 -8.69 9.86
C MET A 407 10.13 -8.47 10.97
N ASN A 408 10.43 -8.98 12.17
CA ASN A 408 9.57 -8.95 13.34
C ASN A 408 10.19 -8.05 14.42
N VAL A 409 10.43 -6.78 14.06
CA VAL A 409 10.92 -5.75 15.00
C VAL A 409 9.78 -5.08 15.78
N HIS A 410 8.60 -5.00 15.15
CA HIS A 410 7.42 -4.34 15.69
C HIS A 410 6.85 -5.15 16.85
N GLN A 411 6.51 -4.48 17.94
CA GLN A 411 5.84 -5.11 19.10
C GLN A 411 4.32 -5.01 18.98
N SER A 412 3.83 -4.38 17.91
CA SER A 412 2.42 -4.20 17.62
C SER A 412 2.10 -4.55 16.16
N MET A 413 0.92 -4.13 15.69
CA MET A 413 0.45 -4.40 14.34
C MET A 413 1.33 -3.70 13.29
N CYS A 414 2.10 -4.47 12.52
CA CYS A 414 2.73 -4.02 11.28
C CYS A 414 1.66 -3.62 10.26
N TYR A 415 1.43 -2.30 10.16
CA TYR A 415 0.25 -1.74 9.52
C TYR A 415 0.51 -1.29 8.08
N ALA A 416 1.75 -0.94 7.73
CA ALA A 416 2.08 -0.66 6.36
C ALA A 416 3.56 -0.94 6.08
N CYS A 417 3.86 -1.30 4.84
CA CYS A 417 5.21 -1.48 4.36
C CYS A 417 5.30 -0.96 2.93
N ASP A 418 6.46 -0.43 2.57
CA ASP A 418 6.76 -0.10 1.19
C ASP A 418 8.25 -0.31 0.90
N VAL A 419 8.62 -0.32 -0.37
CA VAL A 419 10.00 -0.49 -0.83
C VAL A 419 10.49 0.74 -1.58
N GLN A 420 11.75 1.06 -1.37
CA GLN A 420 12.43 2.12 -2.10
C GLN A 420 12.41 1.80 -3.61
N PRO A 421 11.91 2.73 -4.46
CA PRO A 421 11.98 2.57 -5.89
C PRO A 421 13.45 2.47 -6.33
N SER A 422 13.74 1.52 -7.21
CA SER A 422 15.10 1.27 -7.64
C SER A 422 15.73 2.39 -8.44
N LYS A 423 17.05 2.54 -8.28
CA LYS A 423 17.93 3.30 -9.17
C LYS A 423 18.05 2.55 -10.50
N GLY A 424 17.05 2.66 -11.37
CA GLY A 424 17.20 2.17 -12.74
C GLY A 424 18.26 2.99 -13.46
N GLU A 425 19.42 2.42 -13.74
CA GLU A 425 20.26 2.94 -14.82
C GLU A 425 19.37 3.07 -16.07
N LYS A 426 19.39 4.26 -16.67
CA LYS A 426 18.68 4.69 -17.89
C LYS A 426 17.87 3.58 -18.57
N ARG A 427 16.54 3.75 -18.65
CA ARG A 427 15.70 3.12 -19.68
C ARG A 427 16.37 3.35 -21.04
N LYS A 428 17.20 2.41 -21.52
CA LYS A 428 17.53 2.32 -22.93
C LYS A 428 16.22 2.00 -23.64
N ALA A 429 16.05 2.51 -24.85
CA ALA A 429 14.81 2.50 -25.62
C ALA A 429 14.28 1.11 -26.04
N GLU A 430 14.69 0.05 -25.35
CA GLU A 430 14.21 -1.32 -25.46
C GLU A 430 14.07 -1.88 -24.04
N GLY A 431 12.85 -1.89 -23.51
CA GLY A 431 12.40 -2.77 -22.43
C GLY A 431 13.25 -2.85 -21.14
N GLN A 432 12.80 -2.10 -20.12
CA GLN A 432 12.93 -2.41 -18.69
C GLN A 432 14.31 -2.18 -18.04
N ALA A 433 14.40 -1.08 -17.25
CA ALA A 433 15.40 -0.96 -16.19
C ALA A 433 14.94 -1.86 -15.03
N HIS A 434 15.49 -3.06 -14.94
CA HIS A 434 15.18 -4.00 -13.87
C HIS A 434 16.21 -3.89 -12.75
N ILE A 435 15.72 -3.85 -11.52
CA ILE A 435 16.48 -4.39 -10.39
C ILE A 435 16.85 -5.82 -10.77
N GLY A 436 18.11 -6.21 -10.63
CA GLY A 436 18.50 -7.61 -10.74
C GLY A 436 17.82 -8.43 -9.65
N TRP A 437 17.40 -9.67 -9.92
CA TRP A 437 16.74 -10.53 -8.93
C TRP A 437 17.50 -10.65 -7.58
N ASN A 438 18.80 -10.37 -7.65
CA ASN A 438 19.78 -10.46 -6.59
C ASN A 438 20.18 -9.11 -5.97
N ASP A 439 19.59 -7.99 -6.39
CA ASP A 439 19.94 -6.70 -5.81
C ASP A 439 19.27 -6.51 -4.45
N LYS A 440 19.96 -5.79 -3.57
CA LYS A 440 19.42 -5.42 -2.26
C LYS A 440 18.27 -4.43 -2.39
N GLN A 441 17.32 -4.51 -1.47
CA GLN A 441 16.14 -3.65 -1.46
C GLN A 441 15.97 -3.00 -0.09
N LEU A 442 15.90 -1.67 -0.06
CA LEU A 442 15.59 -0.92 1.15
C LEU A 442 14.08 -0.87 1.33
N CYS A 443 13.60 -1.37 2.45
CA CYS A 443 12.20 -1.39 2.82
C CYS A 443 11.94 -0.46 4.00
N VAL A 444 10.73 0.08 4.05
CA VAL A 444 10.17 0.72 5.24
C VAL A 444 9.02 -0.13 5.74
N SER A 445 8.91 -0.25 7.05
CA SER A 445 7.75 -0.85 7.71
C SER A 445 7.31 0.04 8.85
N THR A 446 6.01 0.13 9.05
CA THR A 446 5.40 0.92 10.10
C THR A 446 4.53 0.06 11.00
N SER A 447 4.45 0.44 12.27
CA SER A 447 3.64 -0.27 13.25
C SER A 447 2.75 0.70 14.03
N PHE A 448 1.50 0.28 14.23
CA PHE A 448 0.41 1.18 14.58
C PHE A 448 0.51 1.68 16.03
N TYR A 449 0.46 0.77 17.01
CA TYR A 449 0.37 1.14 18.43
C TYR A 449 1.71 1.59 19.03
N ASP A 450 2.81 0.96 18.63
CA ASP A 450 4.16 1.39 19.04
C ASP A 450 4.67 2.62 18.24
N ARG A 451 3.92 3.06 17.21
CA ARG A 451 4.15 4.25 16.38
C ARG A 451 5.50 4.24 15.66
N LEU A 452 6.06 3.05 15.44
CA LEU A 452 7.39 2.88 14.90
C LEU A 452 7.40 2.99 13.38
N VAL A 453 8.39 3.70 12.83
CA VAL A 453 8.79 3.66 11.43
C VAL A 453 10.20 3.08 11.38
N TYR A 454 10.38 1.96 10.67
CA TYR A 454 11.63 1.21 10.66
C TYR A 454 12.12 0.99 9.22
N LEU A 455 13.37 1.38 8.96
CA LEU A 455 14.08 1.09 7.71
C LEU A 455 14.93 -0.16 7.86
N TRP A 456 14.88 -1.02 6.86
CA TRP A 456 15.64 -2.27 6.84
C TRP A 456 15.97 -2.69 5.41
N MET A 457 17.12 -3.33 5.24
CA MET A 457 17.63 -3.79 3.96
C MET A 457 17.37 -5.28 3.81
N TYR A 458 16.80 -5.69 2.69
CA TYR A 458 16.73 -7.08 2.26
C TYR A 458 17.85 -7.40 1.29
N ASP A 459 18.58 -8.50 1.51
CA ASP A 459 19.63 -9.00 0.64
C ASP A 459 19.31 -10.43 0.16
N PRO A 460 18.82 -10.60 -1.09
CA PRO A 460 18.44 -11.91 -1.62
C PRO A 460 19.62 -12.88 -1.82
N LEU A 461 20.87 -12.43 -1.70
CA LEU A 461 22.04 -13.30 -1.80
C LEU A 461 22.43 -13.95 -0.46
N LEU A 462 21.89 -13.46 0.65
CA LEU A 462 22.08 -14.06 1.96
C LEU A 462 21.12 -15.25 2.18
N PRO A 463 21.47 -16.20 3.07
CA PRO A 463 20.66 -17.40 3.27
C PRO A 463 19.20 -17.10 3.60
N GLU A 464 18.29 -17.71 2.84
CA GLU A 464 16.86 -17.68 3.15
C GLU A 464 16.58 -18.45 4.45
N SER A 465 15.67 -17.92 5.26
CA SER A 465 15.12 -18.58 6.44
C SER A 465 13.68 -18.11 6.62
N ASP A 466 12.82 -19.02 7.05
CA ASP A 466 11.46 -18.66 7.47
C ASP A 466 11.43 -18.22 8.94
N GLU A 467 12.41 -18.67 9.73
CA GLU A 467 12.52 -18.41 11.16
C GLU A 467 13.42 -17.21 11.42
N PRO A 468 12.91 -16.16 12.09
CA PRO A 468 13.71 -15.01 12.46
C PRO A 468 14.57 -15.30 13.71
N VAL A 469 15.76 -14.71 13.76
CA VAL A 469 16.72 -14.87 14.87
C VAL A 469 16.73 -13.61 15.73
N ASP A 470 17.00 -13.74 17.03
CA ASP A 470 17.16 -12.61 17.94
C ASP A 470 18.42 -11.80 17.61
N HIS A 471 18.26 -10.50 17.41
CA HIS A 471 19.37 -9.55 17.24
C HIS A 471 19.44 -8.62 18.47
N PRO A 472 20.57 -8.64 19.21
CA PRO A 472 20.72 -7.83 20.42
C PRO A 472 20.95 -6.35 20.10
N VAL A 473 20.74 -5.51 21.12
CA VAL A 473 20.95 -4.05 21.07
C VAL A 473 22.44 -3.75 20.84
N GLU A 474 22.76 -2.93 19.84
CA GLU A 474 24.00 -2.14 19.86
C GLU A 474 23.77 -0.97 20.82
N GLU A 475 24.64 -0.81 21.83
CA GLU A 475 24.46 0.17 22.92
C GLU A 475 24.10 1.54 22.33
N ILE A 476 22.88 2.03 22.65
CA ILE A 476 22.51 3.41 22.36
C ILE A 476 23.40 4.27 23.26
N ASP A 477 24.40 4.93 22.67
CA ASP A 477 25.23 5.91 23.37
C ASP A 477 24.33 6.85 24.20
N ASP A 478 24.72 7.12 25.45
CA ASP A 478 23.99 7.96 26.43
C ASP A 478 23.74 9.42 25.98
N VAL A 479 24.01 9.74 24.71
CA VAL A 479 23.85 11.05 24.09
C VAL A 479 22.41 11.28 23.60
N ASP A 480 21.60 10.24 23.35
CA ASP A 480 20.19 10.39 22.92
C ASP A 480 19.18 9.85 23.96
N VAL A 481 19.12 10.57 25.09
CA VAL A 481 18.18 10.32 26.18
C VAL A 481 16.71 10.43 25.72
N ASP A 482 16.43 11.23 24.69
CA ASP A 482 15.07 11.46 24.19
C ASP A 482 14.58 10.26 23.36
N ALA A 483 15.43 9.68 22.50
CA ALA A 483 15.12 8.43 21.79
C ALA A 483 14.86 7.27 22.77
N LYS A 484 15.71 7.11 23.79
CA LYS A 484 15.54 6.09 24.83
C LYS A 484 14.24 6.28 25.62
N THR A 485 13.88 7.53 25.95
CA THR A 485 12.63 7.86 26.65
C THR A 485 11.39 7.61 25.79
N ARG A 486 11.45 7.93 24.48
CA ARG A 486 10.37 7.65 23.53
C ARG A 486 10.17 6.16 23.31
N LEU A 487 11.25 5.38 23.26
CA LEU A 487 11.20 3.93 23.18
C LEU A 487 10.57 3.31 24.41
N VAL A 488 11.03 3.66 25.62
CA VAL A 488 10.42 3.17 26.87
C VAL A 488 8.93 3.49 26.91
N LYS A 489 8.54 4.74 26.57
CA LYS A 489 7.11 5.12 26.48
C LYS A 489 6.34 4.38 25.39
N ALA A 490 6.96 4.04 24.26
CA ALA A 490 6.31 3.27 23.20
C ALA A 490 6.06 1.82 23.65
N PHE A 491 7.01 1.22 24.38
CA PHE A 491 6.88 -0.12 24.94
C PHE A 491 5.93 -0.20 26.15
N ASP A 492 5.85 0.87 26.97
CA ASP A 492 4.91 0.95 28.11
C ASP A 492 3.43 1.02 27.68
N VAL A 493 3.13 1.40 26.42
CA VAL A 493 1.77 1.47 25.89
C VAL A 493 1.23 0.10 25.42
N VAL A 494 2.08 -0.93 25.32
CA VAL A 494 1.69 -2.25 24.78
C VAL A 494 0.90 -3.11 25.78
N ASP A 495 0.81 -2.71 27.06
CA ASP A 495 0.08 -3.42 28.12
C ASP A 495 -1.44 -3.10 28.16
N ILE A 496 -2.04 -2.73 27.02
CA ILE A 496 -3.48 -2.49 26.90
C ILE A 496 -4.20 -3.83 26.75
N LYS A 497 -4.99 -4.21 27.77
CA LYS A 497 -6.02 -5.25 27.65
C LYS A 497 -6.98 -4.85 26.52
N GLU A 498 -6.99 -5.66 25.46
CA GLU A 498 -7.77 -5.46 24.23
C GLU A 498 -9.24 -5.08 24.49
N ASP A 499 -9.65 -3.89 24.03
CA ASP A 499 -11.05 -3.56 23.77
C ASP A 499 -11.32 -3.70 22.25
N PRO A 500 -12.23 -4.58 21.80
CA PRO A 500 -12.63 -4.70 20.39
C PRO A 500 -13.15 -3.41 19.74
N SER A 501 -13.45 -2.37 20.54
CA SER A 501 -13.83 -1.04 20.06
C SER A 501 -12.65 -0.14 19.66
N GLU A 502 -11.41 -0.50 20.01
CA GLU A 502 -10.19 0.28 19.72
C GLU A 502 -9.43 -0.18 18.48
N ARG A 503 -9.87 -1.27 17.82
CA ARG A 503 -9.41 -1.55 16.47
C ARG A 503 -9.73 -0.32 15.61
N PRO A 504 -8.83 0.14 14.72
CA PRO A 504 -9.28 0.95 13.60
C PRO A 504 -10.33 0.11 12.86
N ARG A 505 -11.60 0.38 13.17
CA ARG A 505 -12.76 -0.25 12.56
C ARG A 505 -12.95 0.33 11.19
#